data_AF-A0A3L6RX50-F1
#
_entry.id   AF-A0A3L6RX50-F1
#
_cell.length_a   1.000
_cell.length_b   1.000
_cell.length_c   1.000
_cell.angle_alpha   90.00
_cell.angle_beta   90.00
_cell.angle_gamma   90.00
#
_symmetry.space_group_name_H-M   'P 1'
#
loop_
_entity.id
_entity.type
_entity.pdbx_description
1 polymer ?
#
loop_
_entity_poly.entity_id
_entity_poly.type
_entity_poly.pdbx_seq_one_letter_code
_entity_poly.pdbx_strand_id
1 'polypeptide(L)'
;MRGMEGIRKLEKYAAPVLIVLTSALLAWAYTSAGGFGRVLTQTPRLTSDEFWKLFFPSLTANISFWATVAINIPDFARYARSQADQVLGQVGLPVFMGLYTFAGLAITSATEAIFGHVISDPIELLGRIGGLATTFLAIFGIGLATITTNIAANVVAPANALVSMSPRRFTFAKGRHRVDQPRLPAVAAGRGSPYYFQGGFNVAAMVAMAAGMAPIVPGFLHKVGVLTSVSKAFVMAYNNACSSASSSPVPSTVYSAARERCKQNPSTIDIDGGAHLVPYLTHTDLYDHLC
;
A
#
# COMPACT_ATOMS: atom_id res chain seq x y z
N MET A 1 -15.35 -19.01 -10.65
CA MET A 1 -14.28 -18.00 -10.47
C MET A 1 -13.31 -18.52 -9.42
N ARG A 2 -11.98 -18.42 -9.63
CA ARG A 2 -10.97 -19.18 -8.84
C ARG A 2 -10.39 -18.42 -7.61
N GLY A 3 -11.05 -17.36 -7.13
CA GLY A 3 -10.58 -16.58 -5.97
C GLY A 3 -9.12 -16.12 -6.11
N MET A 4 -8.37 -16.14 -5.01
CA MET A 4 -6.94 -15.77 -4.99
C MET A 4 -6.04 -16.62 -5.90
N GLU A 5 -6.37 -17.88 -6.13
CA GLU A 5 -5.60 -18.75 -7.04
C GLU A 5 -5.74 -18.27 -8.50
N GLY A 6 -6.89 -17.67 -8.85
CA GLY A 6 -7.07 -17.02 -10.14
C GLY A 6 -6.15 -15.81 -10.32
N ILE A 7 -6.07 -14.96 -9.29
CA ILE A 7 -5.20 -13.77 -9.27
C ILE A 7 -3.73 -14.20 -9.37
N ARG A 8 -3.32 -15.18 -8.56
CA ARG A 8 -1.96 -15.73 -8.60
C ARG A 8 -1.58 -16.25 -9.98
N LYS A 9 -2.48 -16.97 -10.65
CA LYS A 9 -2.23 -17.45 -12.02
C LYS A 9 -2.15 -16.29 -13.01
N LEU A 10 -3.07 -15.34 -12.94
CA LEU A 10 -3.05 -14.15 -13.79
C LEU A 10 -1.72 -13.42 -13.68
N GLU A 11 -1.26 -13.12 -12.46
CA GLU A 11 0.02 -12.46 -12.22
C GLU A 11 1.22 -13.30 -12.70
N LYS A 12 1.20 -14.61 -12.44
CA LYS A 12 2.27 -15.53 -12.88
C LYS A 12 2.45 -15.52 -14.41
N TYR A 13 1.36 -15.43 -15.17
CA TYR A 13 1.42 -15.39 -16.64
C TYR A 13 1.61 -13.98 -17.19
N ALA A 14 1.07 -12.96 -16.53
CA ALA A 14 1.20 -11.57 -16.96
C ALA A 14 2.62 -11.03 -16.73
N ALA A 15 3.27 -11.37 -15.62
CA ALA A 15 4.58 -10.80 -15.29
C ALA A 15 5.66 -11.04 -16.36
N PRO A 16 5.86 -12.25 -16.90
CA PRO A 16 6.81 -12.47 -18.00
C PRO A 16 6.46 -11.67 -19.26
N VAL A 17 5.17 -11.56 -19.58
CA VAL A 17 4.70 -10.80 -20.75
C VAL A 17 5.05 -9.32 -20.59
N LEU A 18 4.77 -8.74 -19.42
CA LEU A 18 5.08 -7.33 -19.13
C LEU A 18 6.58 -7.08 -19.14
N ILE A 19 7.38 -7.98 -18.58
CA ILE A 19 8.85 -7.89 -18.63
C ILE A 19 9.33 -7.86 -20.09
N VAL A 20 8.84 -8.78 -20.93
CA VAL A 20 9.21 -8.82 -22.36
C VAL A 20 8.83 -7.53 -23.08
N LEU A 21 7.62 -7.01 -22.85
CA LEU A 21 7.15 -5.77 -23.48
C LEU A 21 7.98 -4.56 -23.03
N THR A 22 8.25 -4.43 -21.73
CA THR A 22 9.09 -3.36 -21.19
C THR A 22 10.53 -3.46 -21.70
N SER A 23 11.09 -4.66 -21.75
CA SER A 23 12.44 -4.89 -22.30
C SER A 23 12.50 -4.57 -23.80
N ALA A 24 11.46 -4.91 -24.58
CA ALA A 24 11.38 -4.57 -25.99
C ALA A 24 11.31 -3.04 -26.19
N LEU A 25 10.51 -2.34 -25.40
CA LEU A 25 10.43 -0.88 -25.44
C LEU A 25 11.76 -0.22 -25.03
N LEU A 26 12.43 -0.76 -24.01
CA LEU A 26 13.75 -0.29 -23.58
C LEU A 26 14.82 -0.51 -24.67
N ALA A 27 14.79 -1.67 -25.33
CA ALA A 27 15.69 -1.97 -26.44
C ALA A 27 15.45 -1.03 -27.62
N TRP A 28 14.18 -0.77 -27.97
CA TRP A 28 13.81 0.22 -28.98
C TRP A 28 14.33 1.62 -28.62
N ALA A 29 14.16 2.05 -27.37
CA ALA A 29 14.65 3.35 -26.91
C ALA A 29 16.17 3.44 -27.00
N TYR A 30 16.89 2.38 -26.62
CA TYR A 30 18.34 2.29 -26.73
C TYR A 30 18.81 2.43 -28.17
N THR A 31 18.24 1.65 -29.10
CA THR A 31 18.67 1.69 -30.51
C THR A 31 18.29 2.99 -31.19
N SER A 32 17.13 3.55 -30.87
CA SER A 32 16.62 4.78 -31.50
C SER A 32 17.34 6.03 -31.00
N ALA A 33 17.81 6.05 -29.75
CA ALA A 33 18.59 7.15 -29.19
C ALA A 33 20.09 7.12 -29.57
N GLY A 34 20.56 6.08 -30.27
CA GLY A 34 21.98 5.86 -30.53
C GLY A 34 22.77 5.42 -29.28
N GLY A 35 22.09 4.76 -28.34
CA GLY A 35 22.61 4.33 -27.04
C GLY A 35 22.26 5.26 -25.87
N PHE A 36 22.52 4.81 -24.65
CA PHE A 36 22.22 5.59 -23.42
C PHE A 36 23.28 6.64 -23.07
N GLY A 37 24.37 6.76 -23.83
CA GLY A 37 25.44 7.72 -23.53
C GLY A 37 24.92 9.16 -23.39
N ARG A 38 24.18 9.65 -24.38
CA ARG A 38 23.57 11.00 -24.35
C ARG A 38 22.49 11.17 -23.28
N VAL A 39 21.77 10.08 -22.97
CA VAL A 39 20.67 10.02 -21.99
C VAL A 39 21.23 10.14 -20.57
N LEU A 40 22.35 9.46 -20.28
CA LEU A 40 22.98 9.43 -18.95
C LEU A 40 23.85 10.67 -18.66
N THR A 41 24.26 11.42 -19.68
CA THR A 41 25.09 12.62 -19.53
C THR A 41 24.30 13.94 -19.50
N GLN A 42 22.96 13.88 -19.45
CA GLN A 42 22.14 15.09 -19.41
C GLN A 42 22.40 15.87 -18.11
N THR A 43 22.50 17.21 -18.23
CA THR A 43 22.75 18.06 -17.08
C THR A 43 21.49 18.18 -16.20
N PRO A 44 21.64 18.08 -14.87
CA PRO A 44 20.53 18.34 -13.95
C PRO A 44 19.95 19.74 -14.17
N ARG A 45 18.62 19.83 -14.24
CA ARG A 45 17.90 21.12 -14.42
C ARG A 45 17.68 21.87 -13.10
N LEU A 46 17.84 21.21 -11.96
CA LEU A 46 17.61 21.76 -10.63
C LEU A 46 18.92 22.09 -9.94
N THR A 47 18.98 23.21 -9.24
CA THR A 47 20.07 23.49 -8.29
C THR A 47 19.96 22.59 -7.06
N SER A 48 21.06 22.44 -6.31
CA SER A 48 21.08 21.58 -5.11
C SER A 48 20.05 22.01 -4.05
N ASP A 49 19.80 23.32 -3.90
CA ASP A 49 18.82 23.84 -2.94
C ASP A 49 17.38 23.59 -3.40
N GLU A 50 17.08 23.79 -4.69
CA GLU A 50 15.78 23.47 -5.28
C GLU A 50 15.48 21.97 -5.20
N PHE A 51 16.49 21.13 -5.38
CA PHE A 51 16.36 19.68 -5.27
C PHE A 51 15.81 19.27 -3.89
N TRP A 52 16.42 19.71 -2.79
CA TRP A 52 15.98 19.31 -1.45
C TRP A 52 14.59 19.82 -1.08
N LYS A 53 14.21 20.99 -1.60
CA LYS A 53 12.85 21.56 -1.46
C LYS A 53 11.78 20.70 -2.14
N LEU A 54 12.14 20.01 -3.23
CA LEU A 54 11.24 19.15 -3.99
C LEU A 54 11.32 17.68 -3.58
N PHE A 55 12.49 17.23 -3.12
CA PHE A 55 12.77 15.83 -2.85
C PHE A 55 11.87 15.24 -1.76
N PHE A 56 11.82 15.85 -0.58
CA PHE A 56 11.04 15.31 0.55
C PHE A 56 9.52 15.30 0.27
N PRO A 57 8.91 16.38 -0.25
CA PRO A 57 7.51 16.33 -0.66
C PRO A 57 7.23 15.28 -1.74
N SER A 58 8.12 15.13 -2.74
CA SER A 58 7.96 14.13 -3.80
C SER A 58 8.10 12.70 -3.27
N LEU A 59 9.01 12.48 -2.34
CA LEU A 59 9.19 11.21 -1.65
C LEU A 59 7.95 10.88 -0.80
N THR A 60 7.46 11.84 -0.01
CA THR A 60 6.23 11.69 0.76
C THR A 60 5.04 11.37 -0.14
N ALA A 61 4.90 12.05 -1.28
CA ALA A 61 3.85 11.75 -2.25
C ALA A 61 3.95 10.31 -2.79
N ASN A 62 5.14 9.83 -3.11
CA ASN A 62 5.37 8.46 -3.56
C ASN A 62 5.05 7.42 -2.48
N ILE A 63 5.49 7.64 -1.23
CA ILE A 63 5.18 6.73 -0.11
C ILE A 63 3.66 6.70 0.13
N SER A 64 3.01 7.86 0.07
CA SER A 64 1.56 8.00 0.29
C SER A 64 0.76 7.27 -0.80
N PHE A 65 1.24 7.29 -2.05
CA PHE A 65 0.64 6.56 -3.16
C PHE A 65 0.64 5.04 -2.92
N TRP A 66 1.71 4.49 -2.35
CA TRP A 66 1.83 3.06 -2.07
C TRP A 66 1.33 2.63 -0.68
N ALA A 67 1.00 3.57 0.20
CA ALA A 67 0.60 3.29 1.58
C ALA A 67 -0.64 2.39 1.68
N THR A 68 -1.61 2.55 0.77
CA THR A 68 -2.84 1.74 0.74
C THR A 68 -2.58 0.27 0.43
N VAL A 69 -1.62 0.00 -0.45
CA VAL A 69 -1.16 -1.37 -0.74
C VAL A 69 -0.34 -1.88 0.44
N ALA A 70 0.51 -1.05 1.04
CA ALA A 70 1.32 -1.47 2.19
C ALA A 70 0.47 -2.01 3.36
N ILE A 71 -0.63 -1.33 3.70
CA ILE A 71 -1.52 -1.77 4.79
C ILE A 71 -2.31 -3.04 4.44
N ASN A 72 -2.43 -3.39 3.15
CA ASN A 72 -3.15 -4.58 2.69
C ASN A 72 -2.22 -5.78 2.37
N ILE A 73 -0.89 -5.63 2.47
CA ILE A 73 0.07 -6.75 2.33
C ILE A 73 -0.33 -7.98 3.17
N PRO A 74 -0.84 -7.87 4.42
CA PRO A 74 -1.29 -9.03 5.19
C PRO A 74 -2.34 -9.90 4.49
N ASP A 75 -3.18 -9.32 3.63
CA ASP A 75 -4.17 -10.07 2.84
C ASP A 75 -3.53 -11.03 1.85
N PHE A 76 -2.32 -10.72 1.37
CA PHE A 76 -1.52 -11.59 0.51
C PHE A 76 -0.62 -12.51 1.34
N ALA A 77 0.03 -11.96 2.36
CA ALA A 77 1.00 -12.67 3.18
C ALA A 77 0.38 -13.86 3.94
N ARG A 78 -0.91 -13.81 4.29
CA ARG A 78 -1.62 -14.95 4.90
C ARG A 78 -1.69 -16.20 4.01
N TYR A 79 -1.38 -16.09 2.72
CA TYR A 79 -1.29 -17.22 1.79
C TYR A 79 0.16 -17.70 1.56
N ALA A 80 1.16 -17.05 2.17
CA ALA A 80 2.53 -17.53 2.17
C ALA A 80 2.66 -18.82 3.00
N ARG A 81 3.56 -19.73 2.60
CA ARG A 81 3.74 -21.01 3.31
C ARG A 81 4.64 -20.85 4.52
N SER A 82 5.57 -19.89 4.49
CA SER A 82 6.51 -19.61 5.56
C SER A 82 6.88 -18.12 5.62
N GLN A 83 7.39 -17.66 6.75
CA GLN A 83 7.96 -16.32 6.88
C GLN A 83 9.16 -16.12 5.94
N ALA A 84 9.95 -17.16 5.68
CA ALA A 84 11.04 -17.11 4.73
C ALA A 84 10.54 -16.81 3.30
N ASP A 85 9.43 -17.42 2.88
CA ASP A 85 8.80 -17.14 1.59
C ASP A 85 8.29 -15.70 1.50
N GLN A 86 7.75 -15.16 2.60
CA GLN A 86 7.32 -13.76 2.68
C GLN A 86 8.51 -12.80 2.53
N VAL A 87 9.60 -13.04 3.26
CA VAL A 87 10.82 -12.22 3.20
C VAL A 87 11.44 -12.28 1.80
N LEU A 88 11.54 -13.48 1.22
CA LEU A 88 12.06 -13.65 -0.13
C LEU A 88 11.23 -12.87 -1.17
N GLY A 89 9.90 -12.92 -1.05
CA GLY A 89 9.01 -12.12 -1.89
C GLY A 89 9.21 -10.61 -1.73
N GLN A 90 9.41 -10.13 -0.51
CA GLN A 90 9.64 -8.71 -0.22
C GLN A 90 11.00 -8.21 -0.72
N VAL A 91 12.06 -9.02 -0.65
CA VAL A 91 13.39 -8.65 -1.16
C VAL A 91 13.42 -8.56 -2.70
N GLY A 92 12.58 -9.34 -3.38
CA GLY A 92 12.44 -9.23 -4.84
C GLY A 92 11.89 -7.88 -5.28
N LEU A 93 11.02 -7.26 -4.47
CA LEU A 93 10.30 -6.04 -4.84
C LEU A 93 11.23 -4.84 -5.10
N PRO A 94 12.20 -4.48 -4.22
CA PRO A 94 13.16 -3.40 -4.50
C PRO A 94 13.96 -3.60 -5.80
N VAL A 95 14.35 -4.85 -6.11
CA VAL A 95 15.13 -5.15 -7.31
C VAL A 95 14.31 -4.90 -8.56
N PHE A 96 13.10 -5.47 -8.65
CA PHE A 96 12.23 -5.28 -9.81
C PHE A 96 11.72 -3.85 -9.93
N MET A 97 11.41 -3.18 -8.82
CA MET A 97 11.03 -1.76 -8.82
C MET A 97 12.17 -0.88 -9.29
N GLY A 98 13.41 -1.14 -8.86
CA GLY A 98 14.59 -0.42 -9.32
C GLY A 98 14.83 -0.59 -10.82
N LEU A 99 14.74 -1.82 -11.33
CA LEU A 99 14.87 -2.12 -12.76
C LEU A 99 13.77 -1.46 -13.59
N TYR A 100 12.52 -1.52 -13.12
CA TYR A 100 11.39 -0.91 -13.83
C TYR A 100 11.47 0.62 -13.81
N THR A 101 11.89 1.21 -12.69
CA THR A 101 12.12 2.66 -12.56
C THR A 101 13.24 3.10 -13.49
N PHE A 102 14.36 2.36 -13.55
CA PHE A 102 15.44 2.62 -14.49
C PHE A 102 14.95 2.55 -15.94
N ALA A 103 14.20 1.50 -16.31
CA ALA A 103 13.68 1.35 -17.65
C ALA A 103 12.79 2.54 -18.04
N GLY A 104 11.86 2.93 -17.15
CA GLY A 104 11.01 4.10 -17.36
C GLY A 104 11.82 5.39 -17.55
N LEU A 105 12.76 5.69 -16.65
CA LEU A 105 13.60 6.88 -16.74
C LEU A 105 14.47 6.89 -18.01
N ALA A 106 15.07 5.76 -18.36
CA ALA A 106 15.90 5.62 -19.55
C ALA A 106 15.07 5.79 -20.83
N ILE A 107 13.87 5.20 -20.91
CA ILE A 107 12.95 5.38 -22.04
C ILE A 107 12.51 6.84 -22.14
N THR A 108 12.05 7.44 -21.05
CA THR A 108 11.58 8.84 -21.01
C THR A 108 12.69 9.84 -21.35
N SER A 109 13.91 9.64 -20.86
CA SER A 109 15.04 10.51 -21.23
C SER A 109 15.49 10.27 -22.68
N ALA A 110 15.41 9.04 -23.19
CA ALA A 110 15.68 8.75 -24.60
C ALA A 110 14.74 9.49 -25.55
N THR A 111 13.49 9.77 -25.15
CA THR A 111 12.55 10.52 -26.01
C THR A 111 13.05 11.92 -26.31
N GLU A 112 13.80 12.56 -25.40
CA GLU A 112 14.39 13.87 -25.66
C GLU A 112 15.46 13.80 -26.76
N ALA A 113 16.24 12.71 -26.81
CA ALA A 113 17.20 12.47 -27.88
C ALA A 113 16.53 12.10 -29.22
N ILE A 114 15.39 11.39 -29.17
CA ILE A 114 14.68 10.89 -30.37
C ILE A 114 13.74 11.94 -30.98
N PHE A 115 12.96 12.63 -30.15
CA PHE A 115 11.88 13.54 -30.56
C PHE A 115 12.14 15.01 -30.19
N GLY A 116 13.27 15.31 -29.54
CA GLY A 116 13.64 16.68 -29.14
C GLY A 116 12.91 17.22 -27.89
N HIS A 117 12.05 16.42 -27.26
CA HIS A 117 11.35 16.76 -26.02
C HIS A 117 11.04 15.51 -25.19
N VAL A 118 10.85 15.70 -23.88
CA VAL A 118 10.54 14.62 -22.95
C VAL A 118 9.07 14.23 -23.07
N ILE A 119 8.80 12.94 -23.33
CA ILE A 119 7.45 12.36 -23.37
C ILE A 119 7.35 11.38 -22.20
N SER A 120 6.60 11.80 -21.17
CA SER A 120 6.40 10.99 -19.96
C SER A 120 5.17 10.08 -20.04
N ASP A 121 4.23 10.38 -20.93
CA ASP A 121 3.03 9.55 -21.13
C ASP A 121 3.37 8.35 -22.05
N PRO A 122 3.29 7.11 -21.55
CA PRO A 122 3.56 5.93 -22.37
C PRO A 122 2.56 5.76 -23.53
N ILE A 123 1.32 6.24 -23.40
CA ILE A 123 0.33 6.17 -24.48
C ILE A 123 0.73 7.13 -25.60
N GLU A 124 1.09 8.37 -25.26
CA GLU A 124 1.61 9.34 -26.24
C GLU A 124 2.87 8.81 -26.92
N LEU A 125 3.83 8.27 -26.15
CA LEU A 125 5.07 7.72 -26.68
C LEU A 125 4.79 6.62 -27.70
N LEU A 126 3.98 5.63 -27.35
CA LEU A 126 3.64 4.52 -28.24
C LEU A 126 2.88 4.99 -29.49
N GLY A 127 2.05 6.04 -29.36
CA GLY A 127 1.42 6.72 -30.48
C GLY A 127 2.42 7.38 -31.44
N ARG A 128 3.52 7.93 -30.91
CA ARG A 128 4.60 8.55 -31.71
C ARG A 128 5.50 7.54 -32.41
N ILE A 129 5.77 6.39 -31.79
CA ILE A 129 6.49 5.27 -32.44
C ILE A 129 5.73 4.85 -33.70
N GLY A 130 4.40 4.78 -33.61
CA GLY A 130 3.53 4.46 -34.72
C GLY A 130 3.64 3.00 -35.19
N GLY A 131 2.80 2.67 -36.17
CA GLY A 131 2.72 1.33 -36.76
C GLY A 131 1.68 0.42 -36.07
N LEU A 132 0.98 -0.37 -36.89
CA LEU A 132 -0.11 -1.25 -36.44
C LEU A 132 0.35 -2.22 -35.34
N ALA A 133 1.50 -2.84 -35.51
CA ALA A 133 2.04 -3.80 -34.54
C ALA A 133 2.29 -3.15 -33.17
N THR A 134 2.91 -1.97 -33.15
CA THR A 134 3.15 -1.19 -31.92
C THR A 134 1.85 -0.82 -31.22
N THR A 135 0.85 -0.36 -31.98
CA THR A 135 -0.46 0.00 -31.42
C THR A 135 -1.15 -1.20 -30.77
N PHE A 136 -1.16 -2.37 -31.42
CA PHE A 136 -1.75 -3.58 -30.84
C PHE A 136 -1.00 -4.01 -29.57
N LEU A 137 0.34 -4.01 -29.60
CA LEU A 137 1.16 -4.35 -28.43
C LEU A 137 0.98 -3.34 -27.30
N ALA A 138 0.81 -2.06 -27.61
CA ALA A 138 0.55 -1.00 -26.64
C ALA A 138 -0.79 -1.20 -25.92
N ILE A 139 -1.87 -1.37 -26.68
CA ILE A 139 -3.21 -1.61 -26.13
C ILE A 139 -3.21 -2.88 -25.27
N PHE A 140 -2.62 -3.96 -25.78
CA PHE A 140 -2.55 -5.22 -25.05
C PHE A 140 -1.68 -5.10 -23.78
N GLY A 141 -0.49 -4.54 -23.88
CA GLY A 141 0.46 -4.41 -22.77
C GLY A 141 -0.05 -3.48 -21.67
N ILE A 142 -0.51 -2.28 -22.04
CA ILE A 142 -1.08 -1.32 -21.08
C ILE A 142 -2.34 -1.91 -20.47
N GLY A 143 -3.25 -2.46 -21.29
CA GLY A 143 -4.47 -3.11 -20.79
C GLY A 143 -4.18 -4.24 -19.80
N LEU A 144 -3.22 -5.11 -20.12
CA LEU A 144 -2.79 -6.20 -19.24
C LEU A 144 -2.21 -5.65 -17.93
N ALA A 145 -1.31 -4.67 -17.99
CA ALA A 145 -0.71 -4.03 -16.82
C ALA A 145 -1.75 -3.33 -15.92
N THR A 146 -2.72 -2.65 -16.53
CA THR A 146 -3.82 -2.00 -15.83
C THR A 146 -4.68 -3.03 -15.12
N ILE A 147 -5.06 -4.12 -15.81
CA ILE A 147 -5.89 -5.18 -15.21
C ILE A 147 -5.17 -5.85 -14.04
N THR A 148 -3.92 -6.27 -14.22
CA THR A 148 -3.17 -6.99 -13.18
C THR A 148 -2.96 -6.13 -11.94
N THR A 149 -2.55 -4.87 -12.13
CA THR A 149 -2.27 -3.96 -11.02
C THR A 149 -3.54 -3.55 -10.29
N ASN A 150 -4.63 -3.25 -10.99
CA ASN A 150 -5.90 -2.86 -10.35
C ASN A 150 -6.55 -4.02 -9.61
N ILE A 151 -6.47 -5.25 -10.12
CA ILE A 151 -7.00 -6.42 -9.40
C ILE A 151 -6.26 -6.61 -8.08
N ALA A 152 -4.92 -6.59 -8.10
CA ALA A 152 -4.12 -6.75 -6.90
C ALA A 152 -4.36 -5.60 -5.90
N ALA A 153 -4.21 -4.34 -6.34
CA ALA A 153 -4.25 -3.19 -5.45
C ALA A 153 -5.66 -2.84 -4.95
N ASN A 154 -6.67 -2.92 -5.84
CA ASN A 154 -7.97 -2.29 -5.60
C ASN A 154 -9.13 -3.28 -5.43
N VAL A 155 -8.95 -4.57 -5.74
CA VAL A 155 -10.04 -5.57 -5.64
C VAL A 155 -9.87 -6.52 -4.46
N VAL A 156 -8.65 -6.92 -4.13
CA VAL A 156 -8.39 -7.95 -3.10
C VAL A 156 -8.86 -7.51 -1.71
N ALA A 157 -8.44 -6.33 -1.24
CA ALA A 157 -8.76 -5.87 0.11
C ALA A 157 -10.27 -5.64 0.33
N PRO A 158 -11.00 -4.93 -0.56
CA PRO A 158 -12.45 -4.79 -0.43
C PRO A 158 -13.19 -6.13 -0.47
N ALA A 159 -12.77 -7.05 -1.34
CA ALA A 159 -13.40 -8.37 -1.40
C ALA A 159 -13.18 -9.16 -0.09
N ASN A 160 -12.00 -9.05 0.52
CA ASN A 160 -11.71 -9.71 1.80
C ASN A 160 -12.53 -9.11 2.95
N ALA A 161 -12.69 -7.79 2.96
CA ALA A 161 -13.54 -7.10 3.92
C ALA A 161 -14.99 -7.57 3.81
N LEU A 162 -15.56 -7.62 2.60
CA LEU A 162 -16.95 -8.05 2.38
C LEU A 162 -17.20 -9.51 2.80
N VAL A 163 -16.28 -10.41 2.49
CA VAL A 163 -16.36 -11.82 2.91
C VAL A 163 -16.26 -11.95 4.43
N SER A 164 -15.47 -11.10 5.09
CA SER A 164 -15.33 -11.10 6.54
C SER A 164 -16.56 -10.51 7.25
N MET A 165 -17.16 -9.46 6.68
CA MET A 165 -18.35 -8.79 7.22
C MET A 165 -19.63 -9.63 7.09
N SER A 166 -19.80 -10.34 5.96
CA SER A 166 -20.98 -11.17 5.75
C SER A 166 -20.63 -12.48 5.04
N PRO A 167 -20.00 -13.45 5.75
CA PRO A 167 -19.57 -14.72 5.17
C PRO A 167 -20.72 -15.57 4.59
N ARG A 168 -21.97 -15.32 5.05
CA ARG A 168 -23.18 -15.98 4.54
C ARG A 168 -23.67 -15.43 3.20
N ARG A 169 -23.34 -14.17 2.87
CA ARG A 169 -23.80 -13.47 1.65
C ARG A 169 -22.72 -13.35 0.59
N PHE A 170 -21.46 -13.23 1.01
CA PHE A 170 -20.32 -13.06 0.12
C PHE A 170 -19.31 -14.17 0.32
N THR A 171 -18.87 -14.77 -0.78
CA THR A 171 -17.80 -15.76 -0.77
C THR A 171 -16.76 -15.43 -1.83
N PHE A 172 -15.48 -15.39 -1.46
CA PHE A 172 -14.38 -15.54 -2.41
C PHE A 172 -14.52 -16.95 -2.99
N ALA A 173 -15.03 -17.08 -4.22
CA ALA A 173 -15.44 -18.36 -4.79
C ALA A 173 -14.46 -19.53 -4.50
N LYS A 174 -15.01 -20.62 -3.92
CA LYS A 174 -14.37 -21.87 -3.45
C LYS A 174 -13.17 -22.32 -4.30
N GLY A 175 -11.97 -22.01 -3.84
CA GLY A 175 -10.74 -22.71 -4.20
C GLY A 175 -10.38 -23.68 -3.08
N ARG A 176 -10.65 -24.96 -3.27
CA ARG A 176 -10.43 -26.04 -2.30
C ARG A 176 -8.93 -26.34 -2.15
N HIS A 177 -8.18 -25.43 -1.53
CA HIS A 177 -6.92 -25.78 -0.87
C HIS A 177 -7.09 -25.45 0.60
N ARG A 178 -7.19 -26.51 1.42
CA ARG A 178 -6.89 -26.47 2.85
C ARG A 178 -5.45 -26.00 3.00
N VAL A 179 -5.20 -24.71 2.90
CA VAL A 179 -4.43 -24.07 3.96
C VAL A 179 -5.47 -23.93 5.05
N ASP A 180 -5.22 -24.46 6.24
CA ASP A 180 -6.03 -24.13 7.40
C ASP A 180 -5.99 -22.60 7.53
N GLN A 181 -6.93 -21.91 6.87
CA GLN A 181 -7.36 -20.61 7.34
C GLN A 181 -7.76 -20.93 8.78
N PRO A 182 -7.10 -20.33 9.79
CA PRO A 182 -7.78 -20.21 11.06
C PRO A 182 -9.08 -19.54 10.65
N ARG A 183 -10.21 -20.27 10.74
CA ARG A 183 -11.48 -19.58 10.87
C ARG A 183 -11.17 -18.62 11.99
N LEU A 184 -11.10 -17.32 11.70
CA LEU A 184 -11.18 -16.31 12.75
C LEU A 184 -12.35 -16.82 13.56
N PRO A 185 -12.11 -17.32 14.80
CA PRO A 185 -13.18 -17.97 15.50
C PRO A 185 -14.27 -16.92 15.55
N ALA A 186 -15.53 -17.28 15.31
CA ALA A 186 -16.64 -16.32 15.39
C ALA A 186 -16.61 -15.51 16.71
N VAL A 187 -15.86 -16.03 17.70
CA VAL A 187 -15.30 -15.42 18.90
C VAL A 187 -14.62 -14.06 18.68
N ALA A 188 -14.07 -13.70 17.52
CA ALA A 188 -13.40 -12.40 17.32
C ALA A 188 -14.36 -11.22 17.09
N ALA A 189 -15.60 -11.46 16.67
CA ALA A 189 -16.57 -10.39 16.37
C ALA A 189 -17.92 -10.54 17.12
N GLY A 190 -18.07 -11.57 17.94
CA GLY A 190 -19.26 -11.74 18.78
C GLY A 190 -19.30 -10.71 19.91
N ARG A 191 -20.49 -10.43 20.47
CA ARG A 191 -20.67 -9.50 21.60
C ARG A 191 -19.87 -9.85 22.86
N GLY A 192 -19.41 -11.10 22.99
CA GLY A 192 -18.50 -11.56 24.04
C GLY A 192 -17.04 -11.75 23.59
N SER A 193 -16.67 -11.15 22.46
CA SER A 193 -15.28 -11.14 21.96
C SER A 193 -14.45 -10.13 22.75
N PRO A 194 -13.20 -10.45 23.11
CA PRO A 194 -12.22 -9.47 23.58
C PRO A 194 -11.96 -8.33 22.57
N TYR A 195 -12.35 -8.52 21.31
CA TYR A 195 -12.19 -7.55 20.22
C TYR A 195 -13.50 -6.83 19.85
N TYR A 196 -14.59 -7.01 20.60
CA TYR A 196 -15.86 -6.32 20.36
C TYR A 196 -15.85 -4.86 20.86
N PHE A 197 -15.03 -4.53 21.86
CA PHE A 197 -14.94 -3.19 22.45
C PHE A 197 -16.33 -2.56 22.75
N GLN A 198 -16.46 -1.23 22.69
CA GLN A 198 -17.73 -0.54 22.92
C GLN A 198 -18.58 -0.54 21.65
N GLY A 199 -19.56 -1.44 21.61
CA GLY A 199 -20.50 -1.52 20.48
C GLY A 199 -19.87 -1.91 19.14
N GLY A 200 -18.72 -2.60 19.15
CA GLY A 200 -17.95 -2.94 17.95
C GLY A 200 -16.77 -2.00 17.66
N PHE A 201 -16.57 -0.92 18.44
CA PHE A 201 -15.60 0.13 18.14
C PHE A 201 -14.57 0.32 19.25
N ASN A 202 -13.30 0.41 18.85
CA ASN A 202 -12.20 0.82 19.73
C ASN A 202 -12.06 2.36 19.70
N VAL A 203 -12.74 3.03 20.64
CA VAL A 203 -12.74 4.51 20.73
C VAL A 203 -11.34 5.07 20.98
N ALA A 204 -10.52 4.39 21.78
CA ALA A 204 -9.14 4.80 22.03
C ALA A 204 -8.30 4.82 20.74
N ALA A 205 -8.47 3.84 19.87
CA ALA A 205 -7.81 3.80 18.55
C ALA A 205 -8.30 4.94 17.65
N MET A 206 -9.60 5.23 17.62
CA MET A 206 -10.17 6.33 16.85
C MET A 206 -9.63 7.70 17.31
N VAL A 207 -9.55 7.92 18.63
CA VAL A 207 -8.99 9.15 19.21
C VAL A 207 -7.49 9.25 18.92
N ALA A 208 -6.73 8.16 19.04
CA ALA A 208 -5.31 8.14 18.71
C ALA A 208 -5.06 8.47 17.22
N MET A 209 -5.90 7.94 16.32
CA MET A 209 -5.85 8.28 14.90
C MET A 209 -6.16 9.76 14.66
N ALA A 210 -7.24 10.30 15.25
CA ALA A 210 -7.60 11.70 15.12
C ALA A 210 -6.50 12.63 15.66
N ALA A 211 -5.91 12.30 16.81
CA ALA A 211 -4.78 13.03 17.40
C ALA A 211 -3.54 13.01 16.50
N GLY A 212 -3.27 11.89 15.82
CA GLY A 212 -2.21 11.79 14.82
C GLY A 212 -2.42 12.66 13.59
N MET A 213 -3.68 12.82 13.15
CA MET A 213 -4.04 13.65 11.99
C MET A 213 -4.11 15.14 12.32
N ALA A 214 -4.39 15.51 13.57
CA ALA A 214 -4.63 16.90 13.98
C ALA A 214 -3.53 17.90 13.56
N PRO A 215 -2.21 17.59 13.67
CA PRO A 215 -1.16 18.52 13.24
C PRO A 215 -1.10 18.79 11.73
N ILE A 216 -1.71 17.92 10.92
CA ILE A 216 -1.70 18.03 9.44
C ILE A 216 -2.81 18.98 8.96
N VAL A 217 -3.92 19.07 9.71
CA VAL A 217 -5.14 19.81 9.33
C VAL A 217 -4.89 21.30 9.07
N PRO A 218 -4.16 22.07 9.89
CA PRO A 218 -3.94 23.49 9.61
C PRO A 218 -3.17 23.75 8.32
N GLY A 219 -2.18 22.90 8.00
CA GLY A 219 -1.43 22.99 6.74
C GLY A 219 -2.27 22.66 5.51
N PHE A 220 -3.16 21.67 5.62
CA PHE A 220 -4.14 21.35 4.58
C PHE A 220 -5.10 22.53 4.33
N LEU A 221 -5.71 23.08 5.39
CA LEU A 221 -6.67 24.20 5.29
C LEU A 221 -6.06 25.44 4.66
N HIS A 222 -4.77 25.71 4.92
CA HIS A 222 -4.04 26.78 4.22
C HIS A 222 -3.85 26.47 2.73
N LYS A 223 -3.52 25.23 2.37
CA LYS A 223 -3.34 24.82 0.96
C LYS A 223 -4.63 24.86 0.13
N VAL A 224 -5.78 24.58 0.73
CA VAL A 224 -7.09 24.68 0.06
C VAL A 224 -7.69 26.09 0.11
N GLY A 225 -6.98 27.08 0.66
CA GLY A 225 -7.38 28.48 0.67
C GLY A 225 -8.41 28.87 1.75
N VAL A 226 -8.68 27.98 2.71
CA VAL A 226 -9.59 28.27 3.85
C VAL A 226 -8.90 29.14 4.90
N LEU A 227 -7.62 28.87 5.20
CA LEU A 227 -6.80 29.71 6.08
C LEU A 227 -5.86 30.59 5.26
N THR A 228 -5.87 31.89 5.50
CA THR A 228 -5.05 32.87 4.77
C THR A 228 -3.58 32.91 5.26
N SER A 229 -3.32 32.46 6.48
CA SER A 229 -1.97 32.39 7.06
C SER A 229 -1.89 31.25 8.07
N VAL A 230 -0.82 30.47 7.99
CA VAL A 230 -0.50 29.42 8.97
C VAL A 230 1.01 29.34 9.15
N SER A 231 1.48 28.93 10.32
CA SER A 231 2.92 28.79 10.57
C SER A 231 3.57 27.84 9.56
N LYS A 232 4.80 28.17 9.13
CA LYS A 232 5.61 27.33 8.23
C LYS A 232 5.73 25.89 8.74
N ALA A 233 5.71 25.68 10.05
CA ALA A 233 5.73 24.36 10.67
C ALA A 233 4.53 23.48 10.25
N PHE A 234 3.32 24.04 10.18
CA PHE A 234 2.12 23.28 9.77
C PHE A 234 2.11 22.99 8.27
N VAL A 235 2.59 23.93 7.44
CA VAL A 235 2.74 23.69 6.00
C VAL A 235 3.78 22.59 5.75
N MET A 236 4.88 22.60 6.49
CA MET A 236 5.92 21.58 6.40
C MET A 236 5.43 20.21 6.90
N ALA A 237 4.67 20.18 8.01
CA ALA A 237 4.04 18.96 8.51
C ALA A 237 3.04 18.38 7.48
N TYR A 238 2.24 19.22 6.83
CA TYR A 238 1.33 18.78 5.77
C TYR A 238 2.08 18.24 4.54
N ASN A 239 3.07 18.99 4.04
CA ASN A 239 3.83 18.58 2.86
C ASN A 239 4.62 17.28 3.07
N ASN A 240 4.93 16.93 4.33
CA ASN A 240 5.67 15.73 4.70
C ASN A 240 4.83 14.76 5.54
N ALA A 241 3.48 14.84 5.43
CA ALA A 241 2.53 14.19 6.33
C ALA A 241 2.83 12.71 6.59
N CYS A 242 3.12 11.92 5.56
CA CYS A 242 3.41 10.49 5.72
C CYS A 242 4.70 10.25 6.54
N SER A 243 5.76 11.00 6.25
CA SER A 243 7.04 10.90 6.96
C SER A 243 6.89 11.40 8.40
N SER A 244 6.22 12.53 8.61
CA SER A 244 5.95 13.08 9.94
C SER A 244 5.01 12.21 10.77
N ALA A 245 4.05 11.52 10.16
CA ALA A 245 3.15 10.60 10.85
C ALA A 245 3.89 9.33 11.28
N SER A 246 4.81 8.81 10.45
CA SER A 246 5.63 7.64 10.79
C SER A 246 6.68 7.89 11.87
N SER A 247 7.19 9.12 11.99
CA SER A 247 8.18 9.51 12.99
C SER A 247 7.56 10.13 14.25
N SER A 248 6.27 10.48 14.21
CA SER A 248 5.56 11.01 15.37
C SER A 248 5.22 9.90 16.35
N PRO A 249 5.71 9.95 17.60
CA PRO A 249 5.29 9.00 18.63
C PRO A 249 3.87 9.27 19.12
N VAL A 250 3.21 10.36 18.68
CA VAL A 250 1.92 10.80 19.21
C VAL A 250 0.83 9.72 19.11
N PRO A 251 0.58 9.06 17.97
CA PRO A 251 -0.46 8.03 17.90
C PRO A 251 -0.15 6.84 18.79
N SER A 252 1.10 6.37 18.81
CA SER A 252 1.53 5.26 19.66
C SER A 252 1.46 5.59 21.15
N THR A 253 1.86 6.80 21.53
CA THR A 253 1.85 7.27 22.92
C THR A 253 0.43 7.57 23.41
N VAL A 254 -0.42 8.16 22.57
CA VAL A 254 -1.84 8.38 22.89
C VAL A 254 -2.53 7.03 23.04
N TYR A 255 -2.27 6.08 22.14
CA TYR A 255 -2.84 4.75 22.23
C TYR A 255 -2.32 3.96 23.43
N SER A 256 -1.01 4.02 23.73
CA SER A 256 -0.42 3.34 24.88
C SER A 256 -0.90 3.96 26.20
N ALA A 257 -0.96 5.29 26.30
CA ALA A 257 -1.47 5.99 27.47
C ALA A 257 -2.97 5.77 27.67
N ALA A 258 -3.75 5.69 26.60
CA ALA A 258 -5.14 5.28 26.68
C ALA A 258 -5.21 3.85 27.22
N ARG A 259 -4.50 2.90 26.61
CA ARG A 259 -4.43 1.49 27.05
C ARG A 259 -4.00 1.32 28.50
N GLU A 260 -3.02 2.10 28.98
CA GLU A 260 -2.51 2.03 30.35
C GLU A 260 -3.50 2.57 31.37
N ARG A 261 -4.22 3.66 31.07
CA ARG A 261 -5.31 4.16 31.94
C ARG A 261 -6.40 3.14 32.15
N CYS A 262 -6.64 2.30 31.14
CA CYS A 262 -7.63 1.23 31.19
C CYS A 262 -7.19 0.06 32.08
N LYS A 263 -5.88 -0.26 32.07
CA LYS A 263 -5.31 -1.24 33.02
C LYS A 263 -5.39 -0.76 34.48
N GLN A 264 -5.38 0.55 34.70
CA GLN A 264 -5.37 1.15 36.04
C GLN A 264 -6.76 1.35 36.65
N ASN A 265 -7.84 1.18 35.88
CA ASN A 265 -9.21 1.36 36.37
C ASN A 265 -10.11 0.16 35.98
N PRO A 266 -9.81 -1.06 36.46
CA PRO A 266 -10.64 -2.23 36.22
C PRO A 266 -11.95 -2.04 36.99
N SER A 267 -13.05 -1.80 36.28
CA SER A 267 -14.37 -1.93 36.91
C SER A 267 -14.62 -3.43 37.15
N THR A 268 -14.66 -3.81 38.41
CA THR A 268 -14.93 -5.16 38.91
C THR A 268 -16.30 -5.63 38.40
N ILE A 269 -16.31 -6.61 37.51
CA ILE A 269 -17.51 -7.41 37.23
C ILE A 269 -17.16 -8.85 37.57
N ASP A 270 -17.73 -9.29 38.68
CA ASP A 270 -17.70 -10.63 39.21
C ASP A 270 -18.60 -11.53 38.34
N ILE A 271 -18.05 -12.58 37.74
CA ILE A 271 -18.84 -13.69 37.20
C ILE A 271 -18.25 -14.98 37.77
N ASP A 272 -18.65 -15.26 39.00
CA ASP A 272 -18.68 -16.60 39.57
C ASP A 272 -19.55 -17.49 38.68
N GLY A 273 -18.96 -18.53 38.09
CA GLY A 273 -19.71 -19.41 37.19
C GLY A 273 -18.89 -20.43 36.41
N GLY A 274 -18.20 -21.34 37.10
CA GLY A 274 -17.94 -22.68 36.58
C GLY A 274 -16.74 -22.83 35.64
N ALA A 275 -15.63 -23.28 36.23
CA ALA A 275 -14.52 -23.90 35.53
C ALA A 275 -14.99 -25.06 34.65
N HIS A 276 -14.41 -25.18 33.45
CA HIS A 276 -13.89 -26.39 32.80
C HIS A 276 -13.94 -26.24 31.27
N LEU A 277 -12.75 -26.16 30.66
CA LEU A 277 -12.37 -26.54 29.27
C LEU A 277 -11.52 -25.46 28.59
N VAL A 278 -10.19 -25.63 28.63
CA VAL A 278 -9.22 -25.59 27.50
C VAL A 278 -7.81 -25.31 28.06
N PRO A 279 -6.88 -26.29 28.02
CA PRO A 279 -5.52 -26.12 28.55
C PRO A 279 -4.54 -25.72 27.43
N TYR A 280 -4.60 -24.48 26.92
CA TYR A 280 -3.57 -23.95 25.98
C TYR A 280 -3.39 -22.42 26.01
N LEU A 281 -3.61 -21.77 27.16
CA LEU A 281 -3.29 -20.36 27.35
C LEU A 281 -2.59 -20.16 28.69
N THR A 282 -1.27 -20.33 28.70
CA THR A 282 -0.43 -20.00 29.85
C THR A 282 -0.06 -18.52 29.82
N HIS A 283 -0.53 -17.82 30.86
CA HIS A 283 -0.14 -16.52 31.40
C HIS A 283 -0.41 -15.25 30.57
N THR A 284 -1.17 -14.35 31.21
CA THR A 284 -1.50 -12.96 30.83
C THR A 284 -2.34 -12.79 29.56
N ASP A 285 -3.68 -12.87 29.67
CA ASP A 285 -4.61 -12.10 28.83
C ASP A 285 -6.05 -12.28 29.35
N LEU A 286 -6.35 -11.52 30.40
CA LEU A 286 -7.68 -11.32 30.98
C LEU A 286 -7.68 -9.85 31.36
N TYR A 287 -8.38 -8.95 30.67
CA TYR A 287 -8.92 -7.71 31.26
C TYR A 287 -9.91 -7.10 30.27
N ASP A 288 -11.17 -7.10 30.71
CA ASP A 288 -12.35 -6.72 29.96
C ASP A 288 -12.89 -5.37 30.49
N HIS A 289 -13.63 -4.72 29.60
CA HIS A 289 -14.60 -3.64 29.83
C HIS A 289 -14.13 -2.20 30.06
N LEU A 290 -14.64 -1.36 29.14
CA LEU A 290 -14.76 0.10 29.19
C LEU A 290 -13.46 0.91 29.07
N CYS A 291 -12.44 0.25 28.52
CA CYS A 291 -11.73 0.71 27.33
C CYS A 291 -11.50 -0.47 26.37
#